data_AF-A0AA97GTP8-F1
#
_entry.id   AF-A0AA97GTP8-F1
#
_cell.length_a   1.000
_cell.length_b   1.000
_cell.length_c   1.000
_cell.angle_alpha   90.00
_cell.angle_beta   90.00
_cell.angle_gamma   90.00
#
_symmetry.space_group_name_H-M   'P 1'
#
loop_
_entity.id
_entity.type
_entity.pdbx_description
1 polymer ?
#
loop_
_entity_poly.entity_id
_entity_poly.type
_entity_poly.pdbx_seq_one_letter_code
_entity_poly.pdbx_strand_id
1 'polypeptide(L)'
;MSKQVNKIQVVGSIAIGVMIAVSMGASLYTAVQTSAIKTKLNALQSQVVEVENFSKSISASVEGHFAQLAKSGGGGVGANGDVKSAVQAALAGLEEDKLAEKRAELYKGWEQVSVNKDGRYIYGNPDARFTLVNYEDLECPFCKQFHKTPKYLVDTANNGAVNWEWRHFNLAFHEPMATKAAMTAECVAEQKGPKGFWGATNYWFEHTQGNGKGFEDSAGIPALFELDKAAFDTCMQDPKIIQRIKRDMDAGTKDGVNGTPTTIVIDNKTGERESIVGARPFAGFVDVIERMVKGGLEKAPAPAQAKK
;
A
#
# COMPACT_ATOMS: atom_id res chain seq x y z
N MET A 1 42.69 62.37 -5.30
CA MET A 1 43.07 61.04 -5.85
C MET A 1 42.66 59.84 -4.97
N SER A 2 42.12 60.02 -3.74
CA SER A 2 41.77 58.91 -2.84
C SER A 2 40.42 58.22 -3.10
N LYS A 3 39.43 58.88 -3.72
CA LYS A 3 38.09 58.29 -3.97
C LYS A 3 37.98 57.34 -5.18
N GLN A 4 38.97 57.34 -6.07
CA GLN A 4 39.00 56.49 -7.28
C GLN A 4 39.63 55.10 -7.00
N VAL A 5 40.58 55.03 -6.07
CA VAL A 5 41.29 53.79 -5.72
C VAL A 5 40.39 52.81 -4.96
N ASN A 6 39.49 53.29 -4.09
CA ASN A 6 38.55 52.43 -3.35
C ASN A 6 37.44 51.82 -4.22
N LYS A 7 37.06 52.42 -5.36
CA LYS A 7 36.05 51.83 -6.25
C LYS A 7 36.59 50.64 -7.05
N ILE A 8 37.88 50.65 -7.39
CA ILE A 8 38.50 49.58 -8.18
C ILE A 8 38.71 48.31 -7.34
N GLN A 9 39.06 48.44 -6.06
CA GLN A 9 39.21 47.28 -5.15
C GLN A 9 37.88 46.59 -4.82
N VAL A 10 36.78 47.34 -4.68
CA VAL A 10 35.46 46.76 -4.37
C VAL A 10 34.85 46.05 -5.60
N VAL A 11 35.05 46.59 -6.80
CA VAL A 11 34.56 45.96 -8.05
C VAL A 11 35.34 44.69 -8.38
N GLY A 12 36.65 44.64 -8.12
CA GLY A 12 37.48 43.45 -8.30
C GLY A 12 37.05 42.27 -7.41
N SER A 13 36.72 42.52 -6.15
CA SER A 13 36.29 41.47 -5.20
C SER A 13 34.90 40.92 -5.51
N ILE A 14 33.98 41.75 -6.02
CA ILE A 14 32.64 41.31 -6.45
C ILE A 14 32.73 40.46 -7.74
N ALA A 15 33.58 40.84 -8.69
CA ALA A 15 33.79 40.08 -9.92
C ALA A 15 34.39 38.69 -9.65
N ILE A 16 35.34 38.58 -8.70
CA ILE A 16 35.92 37.30 -8.28
C ILE A 16 34.87 36.43 -7.55
N GLY A 17 34.06 37.02 -6.68
CA GLY A 17 32.97 36.31 -5.99
C GLY A 17 31.91 35.75 -6.93
N VAL A 18 31.52 36.51 -7.97
CA VAL A 18 30.56 36.05 -8.99
C VAL A 18 31.16 34.95 -9.88
N MET A 19 32.44 35.03 -10.26
CA MET A 19 33.10 33.95 -11.03
C MET A 19 33.26 32.65 -10.23
N ILE A 20 33.53 32.74 -8.92
CA ILE A 20 33.58 31.56 -8.04
C ILE A 20 32.18 30.96 -7.88
N ALA A 21 31.13 31.77 -7.68
CA ALA A 21 29.76 31.27 -7.58
C ALA A 21 29.25 30.62 -8.87
N VAL A 22 29.57 31.19 -10.05
CA VAL A 22 29.19 30.63 -11.36
C VAL A 22 29.95 29.32 -11.65
N SER A 23 31.24 29.23 -11.30
CA SER A 23 32.02 28.00 -11.48
C SER A 23 31.59 26.88 -10.52
N MET A 24 31.26 27.20 -9.27
CA MET A 24 30.69 26.24 -8.32
C MET A 24 29.27 25.81 -8.73
N GLY A 25 28.44 26.73 -9.24
CA GLY A 25 27.11 26.43 -9.78
C GLY A 25 27.15 25.52 -11.01
N ALA A 26 28.08 25.76 -11.93
CA ALA A 26 28.30 24.88 -13.09
C ALA A 26 28.82 23.49 -12.68
N SER A 27 29.69 23.41 -11.67
CA SER A 27 30.21 22.15 -11.13
C SER A 27 29.15 21.34 -10.39
N LEU A 28 28.25 22.00 -9.64
CA LEU A 28 27.11 21.37 -8.98
C LEU A 28 26.03 20.95 -9.98
N TYR A 29 25.74 21.77 -10.99
CA TYR A 29 24.78 21.45 -12.06
C TYR A 29 25.23 20.23 -12.88
N THR A 30 26.52 20.18 -13.24
CA THR A 30 27.10 19.01 -13.93
C THR A 30 27.13 17.78 -13.03
N ALA A 31 27.47 17.89 -11.73
CA ALA A 31 27.42 16.76 -10.80
C ALA A 31 26.00 16.20 -10.59
N VAL A 32 24.99 17.07 -10.46
CA VAL A 32 23.58 16.66 -10.32
C VAL A 32 23.06 16.00 -11.59
N GLN A 33 23.36 16.57 -12.77
CA GLN A 33 23.00 15.96 -14.06
C GLN A 33 23.70 14.60 -14.26
N THR A 34 24.98 14.50 -13.88
CA THR A 34 25.73 13.23 -13.97
C THR A 34 25.14 12.16 -13.05
N SER A 35 24.70 12.52 -11.83
CA SER A 35 24.01 11.61 -10.92
C SER A 35 22.65 11.15 -11.48
N ALA A 36 21.84 12.07 -12.01
CA ALA A 36 20.55 11.74 -12.61
C ALA A 36 20.68 10.83 -13.85
N ILE A 37 21.69 11.09 -14.69
CA ILE A 37 22.02 10.25 -15.85
C ILE A 37 22.49 8.87 -15.38
N LYS A 38 23.33 8.80 -14.33
CA LYS A 38 23.82 7.52 -13.78
C LYS A 38 22.69 6.68 -13.19
N THR A 39 21.73 7.29 -12.50
CA THR A 39 20.53 6.60 -12.00
C THR A 39 19.67 6.06 -13.14
N LYS A 40 19.46 6.86 -14.20
CA LYS A 40 18.73 6.41 -15.40
C LYS A 40 19.47 5.30 -16.15
N LEU A 41 20.80 5.39 -16.24
CA LEU A 41 21.63 4.36 -16.87
C LEU A 41 21.58 3.05 -16.08
N ASN A 42 21.66 3.11 -14.75
CA ASN A 42 21.51 1.92 -13.90
C ASN A 42 20.11 1.29 -14.02
N ALA A 43 19.06 2.12 -14.10
CA ALA A 43 17.69 1.63 -14.33
C ALA A 43 17.55 0.95 -15.70
N LEU A 44 18.13 1.54 -16.76
CA LEU A 44 18.17 0.94 -18.09
C LEU A 44 18.99 -0.36 -18.11
N GLN A 45 20.12 -0.41 -17.42
CA GLN A 45 20.92 -1.63 -17.29
C GLN A 45 20.15 -2.74 -16.56
N SER A 46 19.40 -2.40 -15.51
CA SER A 46 18.52 -3.36 -14.82
C SER A 46 17.45 -3.92 -15.76
N GLN A 47 16.82 -3.06 -16.59
CA GLN A 47 15.84 -3.51 -17.58
C GLN A 47 16.46 -4.42 -18.66
N VAL A 48 17.69 -4.15 -19.10
CA VAL A 48 18.41 -5.02 -20.04
C VAL A 48 18.68 -6.39 -19.42
N VAL A 49 19.08 -6.46 -18.15
CA VAL A 49 19.30 -7.72 -17.43
C VAL A 49 17.99 -8.51 -17.29
N GLU A 50 16.86 -7.84 -17.01
CA GLU A 50 15.55 -8.49 -16.97
C GLU A 50 15.15 -9.07 -18.34
N VAL A 51 15.41 -8.35 -19.44
CA VAL A 51 15.16 -8.83 -20.81
C VAL A 51 16.06 -10.03 -21.16
N GLU A 52 17.33 -10.02 -20.77
CA GLU A 52 18.24 -11.15 -20.95
C GLU A 52 17.82 -12.38 -20.14
N ASN A 53 17.42 -12.19 -18.89
CA ASN A 53 16.91 -13.26 -18.04
C ASN A 53 15.58 -13.82 -18.57
N PHE A 54 14.72 -12.96 -19.11
CA PHE A 54 13.49 -13.36 -19.79
C PHE A 54 13.79 -14.19 -21.04
N SER A 55 14.76 -13.78 -21.86
CA SER A 55 15.22 -14.52 -23.04
C SER A 55 15.77 -15.91 -22.68
N LYS A 56 16.57 -16.00 -21.61
CA LYS A 56 17.09 -17.27 -21.09
C LYS A 56 15.97 -18.17 -20.56
N SER A 57 14.99 -17.61 -19.86
CA SER A 57 13.83 -18.35 -19.34
C SER A 57 12.97 -18.92 -20.48
N ILE A 58 12.70 -18.12 -21.52
CA ILE A 58 12.01 -18.62 -22.73
C ILE A 58 12.82 -19.74 -23.36
N SER A 59 14.14 -19.56 -23.54
CA SER A 59 14.99 -20.57 -24.16
C SER A 59 14.99 -21.88 -23.38
N ALA A 60 15.12 -21.82 -22.04
CA ALA A 60 15.08 -22.99 -21.17
C ALA A 60 13.69 -23.68 -21.17
N SER A 61 12.61 -22.91 -21.20
CA SER A 61 11.24 -23.44 -21.23
C SER A 61 10.91 -24.10 -22.58
N VAL A 62 11.41 -23.51 -23.68
CA VAL A 62 11.34 -24.07 -25.04
C VAL A 62 12.15 -25.36 -25.12
N GLU A 63 13.40 -25.36 -24.65
CA GLU A 63 14.26 -26.57 -24.61
C GLU A 63 13.65 -27.68 -23.73
N GLY A 64 13.08 -27.32 -22.59
CA GLY A 64 12.36 -28.24 -21.69
C GLY A 64 11.15 -28.89 -22.37
N HIS A 65 10.35 -28.09 -23.08
CA HIS A 65 9.21 -28.59 -23.87
C HIS A 65 9.66 -29.49 -25.02
N PHE A 66 10.70 -29.12 -25.76
CA PHE A 66 11.27 -29.97 -26.81
C PHE A 66 11.81 -31.29 -26.25
N ALA A 67 12.47 -31.27 -25.09
CA ALA A 67 12.94 -32.48 -24.42
C ALA A 67 11.79 -33.35 -23.90
N GLN A 68 10.68 -32.76 -23.48
CA GLN A 68 9.48 -33.48 -23.06
C GLN A 68 8.74 -34.11 -24.26
N LEU A 69 8.68 -33.40 -25.39
CA LEU A 69 8.16 -33.90 -26.66
C LEU A 69 9.05 -35.01 -27.26
N ALA A 70 10.35 -34.94 -27.06
CA ALA A 70 11.27 -36.00 -27.50
C ALA A 70 11.14 -37.29 -26.67
N LYS A 71 10.75 -37.18 -25.40
CA LYS A 71 10.60 -38.32 -24.48
C LYS A 71 9.27 -39.07 -24.62
N SER A 72 8.26 -38.49 -25.26
CA SER A 72 6.94 -39.14 -25.42
C SER A 72 6.87 -40.17 -26.56
N GLY A 73 7.98 -40.44 -27.25
CA GLY A 73 8.17 -41.69 -28.01
C GLY A 73 7.11 -41.98 -29.08
N GLY A 74 7.26 -41.34 -30.25
CA GLY A 74 6.80 -41.89 -31.52
C GLY A 74 5.44 -41.41 -32.02
N GLY A 75 5.46 -40.78 -33.20
CA GLY A 75 4.28 -40.63 -34.05
C GLY A 75 4.04 -39.20 -34.49
N GLY A 76 4.74 -38.78 -35.53
CA GLY A 76 4.35 -37.67 -36.40
C GLY A 76 4.22 -36.30 -35.72
N VAL A 77 5.04 -35.36 -36.19
CA VAL A 77 4.53 -34.00 -36.41
C VAL A 77 3.28 -34.18 -37.27
N GLY A 78 2.10 -34.21 -36.65
CA GLY A 78 0.84 -34.16 -37.36
C GLY A 78 0.87 -32.89 -38.18
N ALA A 79 0.61 -33.00 -39.48
CA ALA A 79 0.38 -31.85 -40.34
C ALA A 79 -0.68 -30.96 -39.66
N ASN A 80 -0.28 -29.73 -39.32
CA ASN A 80 -0.93 -28.73 -38.44
C ASN A 80 -0.44 -28.65 -36.97
N GLY A 81 0.72 -29.21 -36.66
CA GLY A 81 1.51 -28.87 -35.47
C GLY A 81 2.06 -27.44 -35.57
N ASP A 82 1.20 -26.47 -35.27
CA ASP A 82 1.55 -25.05 -35.33
C ASP A 82 2.48 -24.71 -34.15
N VAL A 83 3.76 -24.46 -34.46
CA VAL A 83 4.75 -23.92 -33.51
C VAL A 83 4.19 -22.69 -32.79
N LYS A 84 3.32 -21.91 -33.44
CA LYS A 84 2.61 -20.78 -32.83
C LYS A 84 1.73 -21.21 -31.67
N SER A 85 1.03 -22.35 -31.74
CA SER A 85 0.18 -22.84 -30.65
C SER A 85 1.01 -23.29 -29.45
N ALA A 86 2.16 -23.94 -29.68
CA ALA A 86 3.10 -24.31 -28.60
C ALA A 86 3.72 -23.06 -27.95
N VAL A 87 4.11 -22.06 -28.75
CA VAL A 87 4.62 -20.78 -28.25
C VAL A 87 3.53 -20.02 -27.48
N GLN A 88 2.29 -20.00 -27.96
CA GLN A 88 1.15 -19.38 -27.26
C GLN A 88 0.86 -20.05 -25.91
N ALA A 89 0.90 -21.39 -25.85
CA ALA A 89 0.71 -22.11 -24.61
C ALA A 89 1.85 -21.83 -23.61
N ALA A 90 3.10 -21.79 -24.07
CA ALA A 90 4.25 -21.44 -23.23
C ALA A 90 4.17 -19.97 -22.73
N LEU A 91 3.76 -19.02 -23.58
CA LEU A 91 3.55 -17.63 -23.18
C LEU A 91 2.41 -17.48 -22.16
N ALA A 92 1.31 -18.22 -22.34
CA ALA A 92 0.21 -18.24 -21.38
C ALA A 92 0.66 -18.81 -20.02
N GLY A 93 1.46 -19.89 -20.01
CA GLY A 93 2.03 -20.45 -18.78
C GLY A 93 2.95 -19.47 -18.05
N LEU A 94 3.79 -18.73 -18.79
CA LEU A 94 4.65 -17.69 -18.21
C LEU A 94 3.86 -16.52 -17.61
N GLU A 95 2.73 -16.14 -18.24
CA GLU A 95 1.87 -15.09 -17.70
C GLU A 95 1.16 -15.56 -16.42
N GLU A 96 0.69 -16.81 -16.38
CA GLU A 96 0.13 -17.41 -15.17
C GLU A 96 1.14 -17.50 -14.02
N ASP A 97 2.38 -17.90 -14.28
CA ASP A 97 3.44 -17.96 -13.26
C ASP A 97 3.75 -16.55 -12.70
N LYS A 98 3.84 -15.54 -13.57
CA LYS A 98 4.04 -14.14 -13.15
C LYS A 98 2.86 -13.61 -12.34
N LEU A 99 1.63 -13.95 -12.72
CA LEU A 99 0.44 -13.56 -11.97
C LEU A 99 0.38 -14.30 -10.63
N ALA A 100 0.80 -15.56 -10.56
CA ALA A 100 0.89 -16.32 -9.31
C ALA A 100 1.89 -15.70 -8.32
N GLU A 101 3.06 -15.27 -8.79
CA GLU A 101 4.04 -14.55 -7.97
C GLU A 101 3.48 -13.21 -7.47
N LYS A 102 2.86 -12.42 -8.36
CA LYS A 102 2.18 -11.17 -7.98
C LYS A 102 1.08 -11.42 -6.94
N ARG A 103 0.27 -12.47 -7.11
CA ARG A 103 -0.76 -12.87 -6.15
C ARG A 103 -0.20 -13.22 -4.79
N ALA A 104 0.93 -13.95 -4.74
CA ALA A 104 1.58 -14.26 -3.49
C ALA A 104 2.02 -12.99 -2.74
N GLU A 105 2.56 -12.00 -3.45
CA GLU A 105 2.99 -10.73 -2.85
C GLU A 105 1.80 -9.88 -2.36
N LEU A 106 0.66 -9.85 -3.07
CA LEU A 106 -0.54 -9.11 -2.64
C LEU A 106 -1.02 -9.51 -1.24
N TYR A 107 -0.86 -10.79 -0.89
CA TYR A 107 -1.36 -11.35 0.35
C TYR A 107 -0.29 -11.46 1.45
N LYS A 108 0.96 -11.18 1.14
CA LYS A 108 2.07 -11.36 2.06
C LYS A 108 1.99 -10.35 3.20
N GLY A 109 2.12 -10.85 4.44
CA GLY A 109 2.08 -10.00 5.63
C GLY A 109 0.66 -9.70 6.11
N TRP A 110 -0.36 -10.37 5.56
CA TRP A 110 -1.77 -10.29 5.96
C TRP A 110 -2.27 -11.63 6.51
N GLU A 111 -1.44 -12.36 7.24
CA GLU A 111 -1.78 -13.68 7.79
C GLU A 111 -2.66 -13.59 9.04
N GLN A 112 -2.51 -12.52 9.83
CA GLN A 112 -3.27 -12.30 11.07
C GLN A 112 -4.52 -11.45 10.82
N VAL A 113 -5.46 -11.98 10.04
CA VAL A 113 -6.66 -11.25 9.63
C VAL A 113 -7.93 -11.92 10.13
N SER A 114 -8.89 -11.12 10.56
CA SER A 114 -10.20 -11.61 11.00
C SER A 114 -11.29 -10.58 10.70
N VAL A 115 -12.52 -10.91 11.10
CA VAL A 115 -13.67 -10.01 10.98
C VAL A 115 -14.33 -9.88 12.35
N ASN A 116 -14.58 -8.65 12.80
CA ASN A 116 -15.27 -8.41 14.07
C ASN A 116 -16.79 -8.68 13.95
N LYS A 117 -17.52 -8.58 15.06
CA LYS A 117 -18.98 -8.82 15.12
C LYS A 117 -19.81 -7.89 14.22
N ASP A 118 -19.29 -6.72 13.86
CA ASP A 118 -19.95 -5.74 12.99
C ASP A 118 -19.61 -5.97 11.50
N GLY A 119 -18.85 -7.02 11.20
CA GLY A 119 -18.42 -7.36 9.85
C GLY A 119 -17.23 -6.53 9.37
N ARG A 120 -16.44 -5.90 10.25
CA ARG A 120 -15.25 -5.09 9.90
C ARG A 120 -13.96 -5.90 9.95
N TYR A 121 -13.05 -5.56 9.05
CA TYR A 121 -11.80 -6.28 8.89
C TYR A 121 -10.81 -5.86 9.97
N ILE A 122 -10.27 -6.85 10.65
CA ILE A 122 -9.25 -6.70 11.69
C ILE A 122 -7.94 -7.25 11.18
N TYR A 123 -6.85 -6.53 11.43
CA TYR A 123 -5.49 -7.03 11.36
C TYR A 123 -4.87 -7.11 12.75
N GLY A 124 -4.25 -8.23 13.09
CA GLY A 124 -3.71 -8.55 14.41
C GLY A 124 -4.65 -9.40 15.27
N ASN A 125 -4.33 -9.52 16.56
CA ASN A 125 -5.10 -10.31 17.53
C ASN A 125 -6.50 -9.70 17.75
N PRO A 126 -7.61 -10.41 17.45
CA PRO A 126 -8.96 -9.88 17.68
C PRO A 126 -9.25 -9.56 19.15
N ASP A 127 -8.54 -10.20 20.09
CA ASP A 127 -8.65 -9.99 21.54
C ASP A 127 -7.59 -9.01 22.10
N ALA A 128 -6.96 -8.21 21.23
CA ALA A 128 -5.98 -7.21 21.64
C ALA A 128 -6.56 -6.23 22.67
N ARG A 129 -5.72 -5.78 23.61
CA ARG A 129 -6.13 -4.75 24.58
C ARG A 129 -6.48 -3.44 23.88
N PHE A 130 -5.70 -3.03 22.89
CA PHE A 130 -5.94 -1.80 22.16
C PHE A 130 -6.41 -2.06 20.74
N THR A 131 -7.46 -1.35 20.32
CA THR A 131 -7.92 -1.35 18.93
C THR A 131 -7.70 0.01 18.33
N LEU A 132 -7.01 0.04 17.19
CA LEU A 132 -6.89 1.19 16.32
C LEU A 132 -8.05 1.14 15.32
N VAL A 133 -9.14 1.86 15.60
CA VAL A 133 -10.25 2.01 14.64
C VAL A 133 -9.89 3.12 13.66
N ASN A 134 -9.49 2.74 12.46
CA ASN A 134 -8.95 3.63 11.45
C ASN A 134 -9.99 3.97 10.39
N TYR A 135 -10.40 5.23 10.39
CA TYR A 135 -11.23 5.81 9.35
C TYR A 135 -10.35 6.32 8.21
N GLU A 136 -10.43 5.65 7.07
CA GLU A 136 -9.56 5.89 5.92
C GLU A 136 -10.34 6.05 4.61
N ASP A 137 -9.69 6.72 3.65
CA ASP A 137 -10.17 6.93 2.29
C ASP A 137 -9.05 6.46 1.34
N LEU A 138 -9.38 5.51 0.46
CA LEU A 138 -8.43 4.92 -0.47
C LEU A 138 -7.87 5.90 -1.52
N GLU A 139 -8.51 7.06 -1.69
CA GLU A 139 -8.05 8.14 -2.55
C GLU A 139 -7.34 9.27 -1.79
N CYS A 140 -7.26 9.21 -0.46
CA CYS A 140 -6.59 10.23 0.34
C CYS A 140 -5.07 10.07 0.34
N PRO A 141 -4.29 11.08 -0.10
CA PRO A 141 -2.83 11.00 -0.10
C PRO A 141 -2.22 10.80 1.30
N PHE A 142 -2.86 11.36 2.34
CA PHE A 142 -2.42 11.15 3.72
C PHE A 142 -2.70 9.73 4.22
N CYS A 143 -3.81 9.12 3.82
CA CYS A 143 -4.09 7.71 4.11
C CYS A 143 -3.06 6.81 3.42
N LYS A 144 -2.76 7.07 2.15
CA LYS A 144 -1.70 6.38 1.40
C LYS A 144 -0.35 6.42 2.12
N GLN A 145 0.06 7.58 2.63
CA GLN A 145 1.28 7.72 3.43
C GLN A 145 1.17 6.96 4.78
N PHE A 146 0.00 7.01 5.40
CA PHE A 146 -0.25 6.49 6.73
C PHE A 146 -0.39 4.97 6.79
N HIS A 147 -0.85 4.31 5.73
CA HIS A 147 -1.26 2.89 5.71
C HIS A 147 -0.23 1.90 6.30
N LYS A 148 1.08 2.24 6.24
CA LYS A 148 2.16 1.42 6.81
C LYS A 148 2.29 1.56 8.33
N THR A 149 1.89 2.71 8.91
CA THR A 149 2.00 3.00 10.35
C THR A 149 1.13 2.07 11.21
N PRO A 150 -0.19 1.90 10.99
CA PRO A 150 -1.01 1.03 11.83
C PRO A 150 -0.58 -0.43 11.68
N LYS A 151 -0.18 -0.86 10.48
CA LYS A 151 0.39 -2.19 10.27
C LYS A 151 1.65 -2.40 11.11
N TYR A 152 2.59 -1.46 11.08
CA TYR A 152 3.83 -1.52 11.86
C TYR A 152 3.56 -1.49 13.38
N LEU A 153 2.57 -0.71 13.84
CA LEU A 153 2.14 -0.72 15.25
C LEU A 153 1.66 -2.11 15.69
N VAL A 154 0.84 -2.78 14.88
CA VAL A 154 0.36 -4.13 15.15
C VAL A 154 1.51 -5.15 15.09
N ASP A 155 2.34 -5.10 14.05
CA ASP A 155 3.44 -6.06 13.84
C ASP A 155 4.51 -6.00 14.93
N THR A 156 4.71 -4.82 15.53
CA THR A 156 5.73 -4.61 16.58
C THR A 156 5.17 -4.58 17.99
N ALA A 157 3.84 -4.66 18.16
CA ALA A 157 3.22 -4.70 19.48
C ALA A 157 3.53 -6.04 20.17
N ASN A 158 4.17 -5.95 21.33
CA ASN A 158 4.43 -7.13 22.16
C ASN A 158 3.13 -7.86 22.53
N ASN A 159 3.16 -9.19 22.46
CA ASN A 159 2.08 -10.07 22.88
C ASN A 159 0.73 -9.81 22.19
N GLY A 160 0.72 -9.23 20.98
CA GLY A 160 -0.53 -8.94 20.26
C GLY A 160 -1.41 -7.93 21.00
N ALA A 161 -0.80 -6.96 21.68
CA ALA A 161 -1.52 -5.97 22.51
C ALA A 161 -2.32 -4.94 21.70
N VAL A 162 -2.06 -4.82 20.39
CA VAL A 162 -2.70 -3.87 19.48
C VAL A 162 -3.26 -4.62 18.28
N ASN A 163 -4.48 -4.28 17.87
CA ASN A 163 -5.04 -4.66 16.57
C ASN A 163 -5.51 -3.41 15.79
N TRP A 164 -5.75 -3.60 14.50
CA TRP A 164 -6.17 -2.55 13.58
C TRP A 164 -7.49 -2.92 12.92
N GLU A 165 -8.50 -2.08 13.13
CA GLU A 165 -9.80 -2.18 12.48
C GLU A 165 -9.92 -1.14 11.37
N TRP A 166 -10.25 -1.59 10.15
CA TRP A 166 -10.55 -0.67 9.05
C TRP A 166 -12.00 -0.19 9.06
N ARG A 167 -12.21 1.11 8.82
CA ARG A 167 -13.51 1.71 8.49
C ARG A 167 -13.39 2.68 7.32
N HIS A 168 -14.33 2.61 6.39
CA HIS A 168 -14.39 3.52 5.25
C HIS A 168 -14.86 4.91 5.69
N PHE A 169 -14.16 5.95 5.23
CA PHE A 169 -14.56 7.34 5.42
C PHE A 169 -14.22 8.18 4.19
N ASN A 170 -14.96 7.94 3.10
CA ASN A 170 -14.73 8.59 1.83
C ASN A 170 -14.97 10.10 1.91
N LEU A 171 -13.99 10.89 1.48
CA LEU A 171 -14.11 12.34 1.47
C LEU A 171 -14.83 12.79 0.19
N ALA A 172 -15.81 13.68 0.34
CA ALA A 172 -16.67 14.11 -0.77
C ALA A 172 -15.88 14.69 -1.97
N PHE A 173 -14.72 15.30 -1.73
CA PHE A 173 -13.87 15.86 -2.78
C PHE A 173 -12.97 14.83 -3.49
N HIS A 174 -13.01 13.55 -3.08
CA HIS A 174 -12.39 12.43 -3.78
C HIS A 174 -13.41 11.57 -4.55
N GLU A 175 -14.69 11.89 -4.47
CA GLU A 175 -15.72 11.17 -5.18
C GLU A 175 -15.71 11.47 -6.69
N PRO A 176 -16.11 10.51 -7.55
CA PRO A 176 -16.68 9.19 -7.23
C PRO A 176 -15.65 8.09 -6.97
N MET A 177 -14.35 8.39 -7.10
CA MET A 177 -13.32 7.35 -7.09
C MET A 177 -13.11 6.76 -5.69
N ALA A 178 -13.28 7.54 -4.62
CA ALA A 178 -13.21 7.02 -3.26
C ALA A 178 -14.25 5.92 -3.02
N THR A 179 -15.50 6.12 -3.44
CA THR A 179 -16.53 5.06 -3.37
C THR A 179 -16.19 3.87 -4.25
N LYS A 180 -15.73 4.08 -5.49
CA LYS A 180 -15.31 2.98 -6.37
C LYS A 180 -14.17 2.15 -5.75
N ALA A 181 -13.19 2.80 -5.14
CA ALA A 181 -12.07 2.16 -4.46
C ALA A 181 -12.54 1.32 -3.27
N ALA A 182 -13.38 1.90 -2.40
CA ALA A 182 -13.94 1.21 -1.25
C ALA A 182 -14.76 -0.02 -1.66
N MET A 183 -15.63 0.12 -2.67
CA MET A 183 -16.41 -0.99 -3.22
C MET A 183 -15.52 -2.08 -3.80
N THR A 184 -14.45 -1.70 -4.49
CA THR A 184 -13.49 -2.67 -5.05
C THR A 184 -12.86 -3.52 -3.95
N ALA A 185 -12.42 -2.91 -2.85
CA ALA A 185 -11.84 -3.65 -1.72
C ALA A 185 -12.86 -4.60 -1.06
N GLU A 186 -14.12 -4.17 -0.89
CA GLU A 186 -15.19 -5.03 -0.40
C GLU A 186 -15.49 -6.21 -1.32
N CYS A 187 -15.56 -5.96 -2.63
CA CYS A 187 -15.89 -7.00 -3.61
C CYS A 187 -14.76 -8.00 -3.81
N VAL A 188 -13.50 -7.59 -3.64
CA VAL A 188 -12.38 -8.54 -3.51
C VAL A 188 -12.57 -9.38 -2.24
N ALA A 189 -12.94 -8.76 -1.13
CA ALA A 189 -13.12 -9.45 0.15
C ALA A 189 -14.29 -10.45 0.16
N GLU A 190 -15.36 -10.22 -0.61
CA GLU A 190 -16.44 -11.21 -0.74
C GLU A 190 -15.96 -12.55 -1.28
N GLN A 191 -14.94 -12.56 -2.14
CA GLN A 191 -14.41 -13.78 -2.76
C GLN A 191 -13.13 -14.29 -2.11
N LYS A 192 -12.32 -13.39 -1.51
CA LYS A 192 -10.98 -13.70 -0.98
C LYS A 192 -10.86 -13.46 0.53
N GLY A 193 -11.97 -13.14 1.18
CA GLY A 193 -12.04 -12.92 2.62
C GLY A 193 -11.27 -11.69 3.11
N PRO A 194 -11.02 -11.59 4.42
CA PRO A 194 -10.32 -10.43 5.01
C PRO A 194 -8.90 -10.26 4.48
N LYS A 195 -8.24 -11.35 4.05
CA LYS A 195 -6.93 -11.28 3.40
C LYS A 195 -7.00 -10.56 2.05
N GLY A 196 -8.06 -10.87 1.28
CA GLY A 196 -8.45 -10.15 0.07
C GLY A 196 -8.62 -8.67 0.28
N PHE A 197 -9.35 -8.29 1.33
CA PHE A 197 -9.58 -6.89 1.67
C PHE A 197 -8.28 -6.11 1.84
N TRP A 198 -7.40 -6.57 2.73
CA TRP A 198 -6.14 -5.88 3.02
C TRP A 198 -5.17 -5.86 1.83
N GLY A 199 -5.13 -6.94 1.05
CA GLY A 199 -4.38 -6.97 -0.20
C GLY A 199 -4.89 -5.93 -1.21
N ALA A 200 -6.22 -5.80 -1.34
CA ALA A 200 -6.83 -4.81 -2.23
C ALA A 200 -6.61 -3.37 -1.77
N THR A 201 -6.71 -3.08 -0.46
CA THR A 201 -6.42 -1.72 0.05
C THR A 201 -4.96 -1.34 -0.16
N ASN A 202 -4.03 -2.25 0.13
CA ASN A 202 -2.61 -1.99 -0.07
C ASN A 202 -2.29 -1.78 -1.56
N TYR A 203 -2.81 -2.67 -2.43
CA TYR A 203 -2.63 -2.55 -3.88
C TYR A 203 -3.20 -1.22 -4.41
N TRP A 204 -4.40 -0.84 -3.99
CA TRP A 204 -5.01 0.42 -4.41
C TRP A 204 -4.15 1.61 -4.00
N PHE A 205 -3.70 1.67 -2.73
CA PHE A 205 -2.85 2.76 -2.26
C PHE A 205 -1.51 2.83 -3.01
N GLU A 206 -0.91 1.70 -3.38
CA GLU A 206 0.34 1.70 -4.14
C GLU A 206 0.17 2.33 -5.54
N HIS A 207 -0.98 2.10 -6.18
CA HIS A 207 -1.19 2.46 -7.59
C HIS A 207 -1.96 3.76 -7.80
N THR A 208 -2.84 4.14 -6.88
CA THR A 208 -3.65 5.36 -7.05
C THR A 208 -2.79 6.62 -7.12
N GLN A 209 -3.16 7.51 -8.03
CA GLN A 209 -2.67 8.89 -8.09
C GLN A 209 -3.24 9.75 -6.96
N GLY A 210 -4.24 9.24 -6.23
CA GLY A 210 -4.94 9.92 -5.14
C GLY A 210 -5.77 11.12 -5.61
N ASN A 211 -6.38 11.80 -4.65
CA ASN A 211 -7.25 12.96 -4.86
C ASN A 211 -8.40 12.68 -5.84
N GLY A 212 -8.98 11.49 -5.79
CA GLY A 212 -10.13 11.08 -6.62
C GLY A 212 -9.77 10.65 -8.05
N LYS A 213 -8.48 10.44 -8.36
CA LYS A 213 -8.01 10.12 -9.72
C LYS A 213 -7.88 8.62 -9.98
N GLY A 214 -7.73 7.81 -8.95
CA GLY A 214 -7.52 6.37 -9.09
C GLY A 214 -6.27 6.05 -9.93
N PHE A 215 -6.35 4.98 -10.71
CA PHE A 215 -5.31 4.57 -11.66
C PHE A 215 -5.91 3.84 -12.87
N GLU A 216 -5.20 3.90 -14.00
CA GLU A 216 -5.71 3.45 -15.31
C GLU A 216 -6.06 1.96 -15.34
N ASP A 217 -5.27 1.11 -14.68
CA ASP A 217 -5.43 -0.35 -14.70
C ASP A 217 -6.32 -0.91 -13.56
N SER A 218 -7.17 -0.08 -12.95
CA SER A 218 -8.09 -0.56 -11.88
C SER A 218 -9.09 -1.62 -12.38
N ALA A 219 -9.32 -1.71 -13.68
CA ALA A 219 -10.14 -2.75 -14.30
C ALA A 219 -9.48 -4.14 -14.32
N GLY A 220 -8.15 -4.22 -14.15
CA GLY A 220 -7.39 -5.48 -14.09
C GLY A 220 -7.49 -6.20 -12.74
N ILE A 221 -8.05 -5.56 -11.71
CA ILE A 221 -8.14 -6.12 -10.35
C ILE A 221 -8.79 -7.51 -10.31
N PRO A 222 -9.91 -7.80 -11.00
CA PRO A 222 -10.49 -9.14 -10.96
C PRO A 222 -9.53 -10.23 -11.47
N ALA A 223 -8.80 -9.98 -12.55
CA ALA A 223 -7.83 -10.93 -13.06
C ALA A 223 -6.64 -11.07 -12.10
N LEU A 224 -6.12 -9.95 -11.60
CA LEU A 224 -4.99 -9.92 -10.68
C LEU A 224 -5.26 -10.70 -9.39
N PHE A 225 -6.46 -10.56 -8.81
CA PHE A 225 -6.85 -11.25 -7.59
C PHE A 225 -7.47 -12.63 -7.83
N GLU A 226 -7.54 -13.10 -9.09
CA GLU A 226 -8.15 -14.38 -9.48
C GLU A 226 -9.62 -14.47 -9.03
N LEU A 227 -10.40 -13.42 -9.29
CA LEU A 227 -11.81 -13.31 -8.96
C LEU A 227 -12.69 -13.88 -10.09
N ASP A 228 -13.85 -14.42 -9.72
CA ASP A 228 -14.96 -14.52 -10.66
C ASP A 228 -15.41 -13.11 -11.04
N LYS A 229 -15.16 -12.75 -12.30
CA LYS A 229 -15.45 -11.40 -12.81
C LYS A 229 -16.95 -11.09 -12.79
N ALA A 230 -17.83 -12.05 -13.09
CA ALA A 230 -19.28 -11.80 -13.12
C ALA A 230 -19.83 -11.58 -11.70
N ALA A 231 -19.33 -12.35 -10.73
CA ALA A 231 -19.64 -12.13 -9.32
C ALA A 231 -19.11 -10.78 -8.83
N PHE A 232 -17.89 -10.41 -9.22
CA PHE A 232 -17.30 -9.10 -8.90
C PHE A 232 -18.11 -7.94 -9.49
N ASP A 233 -18.45 -8.00 -10.78
CA ASP A 233 -19.24 -6.97 -11.46
C ASP A 233 -20.64 -6.82 -10.82
N THR A 234 -21.21 -7.92 -10.32
CA THR A 234 -22.47 -7.93 -9.57
C THR A 234 -22.31 -7.27 -8.21
N CYS A 235 -21.27 -7.62 -7.45
CA CYS A 235 -20.96 -6.99 -6.16
C CYS A 235 -20.73 -5.48 -6.30
N MET A 236 -20.04 -5.04 -7.35
CA MET A 236 -19.79 -3.62 -7.64
C MET A 236 -21.07 -2.81 -7.91
N GLN A 237 -22.22 -3.47 -8.04
CA GLN A 237 -23.55 -2.85 -8.20
C GLN A 237 -24.47 -3.14 -7.00
N ASP A 238 -24.03 -3.90 -6.00
CA ASP A 238 -24.88 -4.29 -4.86
C ASP A 238 -25.08 -3.11 -3.89
N PRO A 239 -26.33 -2.65 -3.68
CA PRO A 239 -26.63 -1.60 -2.70
C PRO A 239 -26.17 -1.92 -1.27
N LYS A 240 -26.02 -3.19 -0.91
CA LYS A 240 -25.53 -3.61 0.42
C LYS A 240 -24.09 -3.17 0.67
N ILE A 241 -23.24 -3.17 -0.36
CA ILE A 241 -21.85 -2.72 -0.26
C ILE A 241 -21.81 -1.22 0.02
N ILE A 242 -22.60 -0.44 -0.73
CA ILE A 242 -22.75 1.01 -0.49
C ILE A 242 -23.30 1.29 0.91
N GLN A 243 -24.30 0.52 1.37
CA GLN A 243 -24.83 0.66 2.74
C GLN A 243 -23.80 0.30 3.81
N ARG A 244 -22.90 -0.65 3.56
CA ARG A 244 -21.79 -0.98 4.47
C ARG A 244 -20.82 0.19 4.59
N ILE A 245 -20.40 0.78 3.46
CA ILE A 245 -19.54 1.97 3.41
C ILE A 245 -20.20 3.15 4.14
N LYS A 246 -21.48 3.42 3.83
CA LYS A 246 -22.24 4.49 4.49
C LYS A 246 -22.31 4.30 6.01
N ARG A 247 -22.52 3.07 6.50
CA ARG A 247 -22.54 2.80 7.94
C ARG A 247 -21.22 3.16 8.63
N ASP A 248 -20.09 3.00 7.95
CA ASP A 248 -18.79 3.43 8.47
C ASP A 248 -18.65 4.94 8.50
N MET A 249 -19.03 5.61 7.42
CA MET A 249 -19.04 7.08 7.35
C MET A 249 -19.95 7.70 8.43
N ASP A 250 -21.13 7.11 8.65
CA ASP A 250 -22.06 7.54 9.69
C ASP A 250 -21.49 7.30 11.10
N ALA A 251 -20.81 6.16 11.31
CA ALA A 251 -20.14 5.86 12.58
C ALA A 251 -18.99 6.85 12.85
N GLY A 252 -18.15 7.12 11.84
CA GLY A 252 -17.07 8.10 11.93
C GLY A 252 -17.60 9.49 12.24
N THR A 253 -18.68 9.91 11.58
CA THR A 253 -19.30 11.22 11.83
C THR A 253 -19.80 11.33 13.27
N LYS A 254 -20.42 10.26 13.81
CA LYS A 254 -20.84 10.19 15.23
C LYS A 254 -19.66 10.21 16.20
N ASP A 255 -18.53 9.63 15.80
CA ASP A 255 -17.26 9.66 16.55
C ASP A 255 -16.51 11.00 16.39
N GLY A 256 -17.05 11.98 15.65
CA GLY A 256 -16.44 13.29 15.45
C GLY A 256 -15.35 13.33 14.36
N VAL A 257 -15.25 12.31 13.52
CA VAL A 257 -14.33 12.27 12.38
C VAL A 257 -14.76 13.30 11.34
N ASN A 258 -13.83 14.18 10.96
CA ASN A 258 -14.05 15.24 9.96
C ASN A 258 -13.00 15.23 8.84
N GLY A 259 -12.13 14.21 8.80
CA GLY A 259 -11.06 14.06 7.82
C GLY A 259 -10.34 12.72 7.96
N THR A 260 -9.58 12.34 6.95
CA THR A 260 -8.82 11.08 6.93
C THR A 260 -7.31 11.29 6.76
N PRO A 261 -6.46 10.43 7.35
CA PRO A 261 -6.85 9.36 8.28
C PRO A 261 -7.23 9.95 9.65
N THR A 262 -8.20 9.36 10.31
CA THR A 262 -8.45 9.56 11.74
C THR A 262 -8.47 8.21 12.42
N THR A 263 -7.73 8.06 13.52
CA THR A 263 -7.72 6.84 14.32
C THR A 263 -8.40 7.09 15.65
N ILE A 264 -9.36 6.23 16.01
CA ILE A 264 -9.87 6.16 17.38
C ILE A 264 -9.17 5.00 18.08
N VAL A 265 -8.33 5.30 19.06
CA VAL A 265 -7.68 4.31 19.92
C VAL A 265 -8.65 3.93 21.02
N ILE A 266 -8.96 2.64 21.14
CA ILE A 266 -9.87 2.09 22.15
C ILE A 266 -9.05 1.19 23.08
N ASP A 267 -9.11 1.40 24.39
CA ASP A 267 -8.66 0.40 25.38
C ASP A 267 -9.83 -0.53 25.71
N ASN A 268 -9.82 -1.72 25.13
CA ASN A 268 -10.87 -2.73 25.28
C ASN A 268 -11.03 -3.23 26.72
N LYS A 269 -10.07 -2.95 27.62
CA LYS A 269 -10.22 -3.27 29.06
C LYS A 269 -11.00 -2.22 29.83
N THR A 270 -10.82 -0.94 29.51
CA THR A 270 -11.42 0.18 30.26
C THR A 270 -12.63 0.79 29.55
N GLY A 271 -12.74 0.59 28.24
CA GLY A 271 -13.69 1.26 27.36
C GLY A 271 -13.31 2.71 27.03
N GLU A 272 -12.15 3.19 27.48
CA GLU A 272 -11.67 4.54 27.15
C GLU A 272 -11.34 4.65 25.66
N ARG A 273 -11.62 5.82 25.09
CA ARG A 273 -11.41 6.13 23.67
C ARG A 273 -10.67 7.45 23.54
N GLU A 274 -9.61 7.49 22.72
CA GLU A 274 -8.88 8.72 22.38
C GLU A 274 -8.74 8.84 20.85
N SER A 275 -8.98 10.04 20.31
CA SER A 275 -8.90 10.30 18.87
C SER A 275 -7.55 10.89 18.48
N ILE A 276 -6.99 10.37 17.40
CA ILE A 276 -5.76 10.85 16.77
C ILE A 276 -6.09 11.26 15.34
N VAL A 277 -6.04 12.56 15.06
CA VAL A 277 -6.34 13.12 13.74
C VAL A 277 -5.05 13.24 12.91
N GLY A 278 -5.15 12.77 11.67
CA GLY A 278 -4.11 12.87 10.64
C GLY A 278 -3.12 11.70 10.62
N ALA A 279 -2.26 11.71 9.60
CA ALA A 279 -1.20 10.72 9.40
C ALA A 279 -0.07 10.90 10.43
N ARG A 280 -0.29 10.47 11.68
CA ARG A 280 0.70 10.56 12.75
C ARG A 280 1.74 9.44 12.66
N PRO A 281 2.99 9.69 13.08
CA PRO A 281 4.00 8.64 13.17
C PRO A 281 3.74 7.72 14.36
N PHE A 282 4.38 6.53 14.34
CA PHE A 282 4.35 5.53 15.41
C PHE A 282 4.43 6.10 16.83
N ALA A 283 5.37 7.02 17.09
CA ALA A 283 5.58 7.61 18.41
C ALA A 283 4.32 8.30 18.97
N GLY A 284 3.54 8.97 18.12
CA GLY A 284 2.31 9.63 18.56
C GLY A 284 1.24 8.65 19.05
N PHE A 285 1.20 7.43 18.51
CA PHE A 285 0.31 6.38 18.99
C PHE A 285 0.79 5.77 20.29
N VAL A 286 2.10 5.56 20.44
CA VAL A 286 2.69 5.09 21.68
C VAL A 286 2.39 6.06 22.82
N ASP A 287 2.57 7.36 22.60
CA ASP A 287 2.28 8.38 23.62
C ASP A 287 0.81 8.34 24.08
N VAL A 288 -0.13 8.14 23.16
CA VAL A 288 -1.56 8.02 23.45
C VAL A 288 -1.83 6.76 24.27
N ILE A 289 -1.35 5.60 23.81
CA ILE A 289 -1.53 4.32 24.50
C ILE A 289 -0.93 4.38 25.90
N GLU A 290 0.26 4.95 26.08
CA GLU A 290 0.88 5.11 27.40
C GLU A 290 0.05 5.99 28.35
N ARG A 291 -0.52 7.09 27.84
CA ARG A 291 -1.41 7.96 28.64
C ARG A 291 -2.67 7.20 29.06
N MET A 292 -3.30 6.47 28.14
CA MET A 292 -4.49 5.65 28.45
C MET A 292 -4.17 4.59 29.50
N VAL A 293 -3.00 3.94 29.42
CA VAL A 293 -2.55 2.99 30.44
C VAL A 293 -2.38 3.67 31.80
N LYS A 294 -1.66 4.80 31.86
CA LYS A 294 -1.41 5.53 33.13
C LYS A 294 -2.71 6.03 33.75
N GLY A 295 -3.58 6.69 32.97
CA GLY A 295 -4.88 7.17 33.43
C GLY A 295 -5.80 6.04 33.88
N GLY A 296 -5.78 4.90 33.19
CA GLY A 296 -6.52 3.69 33.59
C GLY A 296 -6.03 3.09 34.91
N LEU A 297 -4.73 3.13 35.19
CA LEU A 297 -4.16 2.67 36.46
C LEU A 297 -4.55 3.56 37.64
N GLU A 298 -4.62 4.88 37.44
CA GLU A 298 -5.04 5.83 38.49
C GLU A 298 -6.53 5.72 38.82
N LYS A 299 -7.35 5.33 37.84
CA LYS A 299 -8.81 5.15 38.01
C LYS A 299 -9.21 3.75 38.48
N ALA A 300 -8.29 2.79 38.47
CA ALA A 300 -8.60 1.43 38.92
C ALA A 300 -8.86 1.42 40.44
N PRO A 301 -9.98 0.83 40.92
CA PRO A 301 -10.22 0.69 42.34
C PRO A 301 -9.07 -0.10 42.98
N ALA A 302 -8.56 0.38 44.11
CA ALA A 302 -7.45 -0.25 44.82
C ALA A 302 -7.71 -1.76 45.02
N PRO A 303 -6.70 -2.62 44.84
CA PRO A 303 -6.88 -4.06 44.99
C PRO A 303 -7.47 -4.34 46.37
N ALA A 304 -8.61 -5.04 46.38
CA ALA A 304 -9.31 -5.39 47.60
C ALA A 304 -8.31 -6.07 48.55
N GLN A 305 -8.08 -5.46 49.71
CA GLN A 305 -7.16 -6.00 50.70
C GLN A 305 -7.61 -7.41 51.06
N ALA A 306 -6.75 -8.39 50.77
CA ALA A 306 -6.98 -9.78 51.14
C ALA A 306 -7.19 -9.83 52.65
N LYS A 307 -8.42 -10.17 53.06
CA LYS A 307 -8.73 -10.44 54.47
C LYS A 307 -7.87 -11.63 54.89
N LYS A 308 -6.91 -11.36 55.78
CA LYS A 308 -6.14 -12.38 56.50
C LYS A 308 -7.03 -13.12 57.48
#